data_AF-A0A7V3PUJ5-F1
#
_entry.id   AF-A0A7V3PUJ5-F1
#
_cell.length_a   1.000
_cell.length_b   1.000
_cell.length_c   1.000
_cell.angle_alpha   90.00
_cell.angle_beta   90.00
_cell.angle_gamma   90.00
#
_symmetry.space_group_name_H-M   'P 1'
#
loop_
_entity.id
_entity.type
_entity.pdbx_description
1 polymer ?
#
loop_
_entity_poly.entity_id
_entity_poly.type
_entity_poly.pdbx_seq_one_letter_code
_entity_poly.pdbx_strand_id
1 'polypeptide(L)'
;MELLIGLLLIILTGYYSGTETALYRANWVRLLHWSKIKVRGAGDALLAIELMTPSIITALIGTNLTSVFATQLFEHYFVRKLGPAYTPLAIAIVLLLTLILGDYLPKALAQSVPTRWLRAGAFLLNFTRLVFYPAVFLLTRILPKTRRLSLT
;
A
#
# COMPACT_ATOMS: atom_id res chain seq x y z
N MET A 1 -13.19 18.62 8.91
CA MET A 1 -11.98 17.82 9.20
C MET A 1 -12.08 16.43 8.60
N GLU A 2 -13.23 15.75 8.67
CA GLU A 2 -13.38 14.37 8.16
C GLU A 2 -13.00 14.23 6.68
N LEU A 3 -13.44 15.16 5.82
CA LEU A 3 -13.15 15.11 4.39
C LEU A 3 -11.66 15.24 4.07
N LEU A 4 -10.92 16.09 4.79
CA LEU A 4 -9.47 16.25 4.60
C LEU A 4 -8.73 14.96 4.99
N ILE A 5 -9.11 14.37 6.13
CA ILE A 5 -8.53 13.11 6.61
C ILE A 5 -8.90 11.96 5.65
N GLY A 6 -10.14 11.91 5.16
CA GLY A 6 -10.58 10.93 4.16
C GLY A 6 -9.79 11.02 2.86
N LEU A 7 -9.53 12.22 2.35
CA LEU A 7 -8.69 12.41 1.15
C LEU A 7 -7.25 11.96 1.38
N LEU A 8 -6.66 12.28 2.54
CA LEU A 8 -5.32 11.81 2.90
C LEU A 8 -5.28 10.27 2.99
N LEU A 9 -6.33 9.64 3.51
CA LEU A 9 -6.44 8.19 3.55
C LEU A 9 -6.53 7.58 2.15
N ILE A 10 -7.25 8.18 1.21
CA ILE A 10 -7.30 7.70 -0.19
C ILE A 10 -5.91 7.77 -0.84
N ILE A 11 -5.17 8.85 -0.63
CA ILE A 11 -3.78 8.97 -1.11
C ILE A 11 -2.91 7.88 -0.49
N LEU A 12 -3.11 7.60 0.79
CA LEU A 12 -2.38 6.56 1.51
C LEU A 12 -2.75 5.15 1.02
N THR A 13 -4.02 4.89 0.70
CA THR A 13 -4.47 3.68 0.00
C THR A 13 -3.70 3.50 -1.30
N GLY A 14 -3.60 4.58 -2.08
CA GLY A 14 -2.84 4.60 -3.33
C GLY A 14 -1.36 4.31 -3.16
N TYR A 15 -0.74 4.89 -2.13
CA TYR A 15 0.62 4.56 -1.76
C TYR A 15 0.81 3.06 -1.52
N TYR A 16 -0.05 2.43 -0.71
CA TYR A 16 0.09 0.99 -0.40
C TYR A 16 -0.16 0.11 -1.62
N SER A 17 -1.19 0.43 -2.42
CA SER A 17 -1.53 -0.30 -3.64
C SER A 17 -0.44 -0.22 -4.72
N GLY A 18 0.11 0.99 -4.94
CA GLY A 18 1.26 1.17 -5.82
C GLY A 18 2.51 0.45 -5.28
N THR A 19 2.72 0.45 -3.97
CA THR A 19 3.86 -0.22 -3.33
C THR A 19 3.81 -1.73 -3.51
N GLU A 20 2.64 -2.37 -3.37
CA GLU A 20 2.43 -3.78 -3.69
C GLU A 20 2.90 -4.09 -5.12
N THR A 21 2.48 -3.27 -6.08
CA THR A 21 2.87 -3.46 -7.49
C THR A 21 4.37 -3.20 -7.72
N ALA A 22 4.94 -2.21 -7.04
CA ALA A 22 6.36 -1.91 -7.11
C ALA A 22 7.22 -3.05 -6.52
N LEU A 23 6.77 -3.72 -5.46
CA LEU A 23 7.44 -4.91 -4.88
C LEU A 23 7.59 -6.03 -5.92
N TYR A 24 6.54 -6.28 -6.71
CA TYR A 24 6.60 -7.30 -7.76
C TYR A 24 7.46 -6.92 -8.96
N ARG A 25 7.58 -5.62 -9.29
CA ARG A 25 8.25 -5.18 -10.53
C ARG A 25 9.65 -4.58 -10.33
N ALA A 26 10.06 -4.26 -9.11
CA ALA A 26 11.34 -3.60 -8.88
C ALA A 26 12.54 -4.52 -9.13
N ASN A 27 13.58 -3.95 -9.74
CA ASN A 27 14.81 -4.66 -10.03
C ASN A 27 15.72 -4.74 -8.77
N TRP A 28 15.85 -5.96 -8.22
CA TRP A 28 16.70 -6.25 -7.06
C TRP A 28 18.18 -5.91 -7.30
N VAL A 29 18.75 -6.28 -8.45
CA VAL A 29 20.17 -6.04 -8.78
C VAL A 29 20.48 -4.54 -8.77
N ARG A 30 19.59 -3.73 -9.35
CA ARG A 30 19.72 -2.27 -9.35
C ARG A 30 19.69 -1.70 -7.92
N LEU A 31 18.80 -2.19 -7.07
CA LEU A 31 18.70 -1.76 -5.68
C LEU A 31 19.92 -2.18 -4.85
N LEU A 32 20.43 -3.39 -5.08
CA LEU A 32 21.66 -3.86 -4.45
C LEU A 32 22.84 -2.94 -4.79
N HIS A 33 23.01 -2.63 -6.07
CA HIS A 33 24.05 -1.70 -6.50
C HIS A 33 23.87 -0.30 -5.85
N TRP A 34 22.67 0.26 -5.91
CA TRP A 34 22.35 1.56 -5.30
C TRP A 34 22.51 1.59 -3.78
N SER A 35 22.26 0.47 -3.10
CA SER A 35 22.50 0.32 -1.67
C SER A 35 24.01 0.40 -1.35
N LYS A 36 24.86 -0.28 -2.15
CA LYS A 36 26.33 -0.23 -1.98
C LYS A 36 26.90 1.18 -2.16
N ILE A 37 26.37 1.94 -3.11
CA ILE A 37 26.77 3.34 -3.34
C ILE A 37 25.97 4.36 -2.50
N LYS A 38 25.25 3.90 -1.45
CA LYS A 38 24.52 4.73 -0.47
C LYS A 38 23.51 5.71 -1.05
N VAL A 39 22.85 5.32 -2.15
CA VAL A 39 21.73 6.09 -2.69
C VAL A 39 20.57 6.09 -1.70
N ARG A 40 20.02 7.27 -1.39
CA ARG A 40 18.94 7.45 -0.40
C ARG A 40 17.76 6.52 -0.68
N GLY A 41 17.29 5.84 0.37
CA GLY A 41 16.16 4.90 0.33
C GLY A 41 16.44 3.57 -0.39
N ALA A 42 17.64 3.36 -0.98
CA ALA A 42 17.96 2.12 -1.67
C ALA A 42 18.12 0.93 -0.71
N GLY A 43 18.71 1.15 0.47
CA GLY A 43 18.81 0.12 1.52
C GLY A 43 17.43 -0.31 2.03
N ASP A 44 16.57 0.65 2.35
CA ASP A 44 15.20 0.36 2.82
C ASP A 44 14.37 -0.38 1.76
N ALA A 45 14.50 0.03 0.48
CA ALA A 45 13.82 -0.63 -0.63
C ALA A 45 14.36 -2.03 -0.89
N LEU A 46 15.67 -2.24 -0.73
CA LEU A 46 16.28 -3.56 -0.82
C LEU A 46 15.75 -4.48 0.29
N LEU A 47 15.69 -3.98 1.53
CA LEU A 47 15.13 -4.71 2.67
C LEU A 47 13.65 -5.09 2.44
N ALA A 48 12.86 -4.19 1.82
CA ALA A 48 11.47 -4.49 1.48
C ALA A 48 11.34 -5.65 0.48
N ILE A 49 12.25 -5.75 -0.49
CA ILE A 49 12.29 -6.86 -1.45
C ILE A 49 12.83 -8.14 -0.81
N GLU A 50 13.86 -8.06 0.03
CA GLU A 50 14.39 -9.23 0.75
C GLU A 50 13.33 -9.84 1.68
N LEU A 51 12.49 -8.99 2.26
CA LEU A 51 11.33 -9.36 3.07
C LEU A 51 10.04 -9.26 2.25
N MET A 52 10.02 -9.81 1.03
CA MET A 52 8.91 -9.63 0.09
C MET A 52 7.55 -10.06 0.65
N THR A 53 7.43 -11.28 1.19
CA THR A 53 6.17 -11.81 1.73
C THR A 53 5.58 -10.92 2.83
N PRO A 54 6.29 -10.60 3.94
CA PRO A 54 5.74 -9.72 4.96
C PRO A 54 5.53 -8.28 4.45
N SER A 55 6.31 -7.80 3.48
CA SER A 55 6.12 -6.47 2.89
C SER A 55 4.86 -6.37 2.04
N ILE A 56 4.52 -7.41 1.26
CA ILE A 56 3.26 -7.52 0.52
C ILE A 56 2.08 -7.58 1.50
N ILE A 57 2.17 -8.42 2.54
CA ILE A 57 1.13 -8.50 3.58
C ILE A 57 0.93 -7.13 4.25
N THR A 58 2.01 -6.42 4.54
CA THR A 58 1.96 -5.07 5.12
C THR A 58 1.25 -4.10 4.17
N ALA A 59 1.57 -4.13 2.88
CA ALA A 59 0.90 -3.30 1.89
C ALA A 59 -0.60 -3.62 1.81
N LEU A 60 -0.97 -4.91 1.83
CA LEU A 60 -2.37 -5.36 1.80
C LEU A 60 -3.16 -4.97 3.06
N ILE A 61 -2.54 -5.04 4.24
CA ILE A 61 -3.15 -4.52 5.48
C ILE A 61 -3.36 -3.01 5.35
N GLY A 62 -2.33 -2.30 4.85
CA GLY A 62 -2.36 -0.87 4.65
C GLY A 62 -3.49 -0.41 3.72
N THR A 63 -3.61 -1.00 2.52
CA THR A 63 -4.68 -0.68 1.55
C THR A 63 -6.06 -0.89 2.16
N ASN A 64 -6.28 -2.02 2.82
CA ASN A 64 -7.59 -2.36 3.37
C ASN A 64 -7.98 -1.45 4.53
N LEU A 65 -7.09 -1.21 5.49
CA LEU A 65 -7.38 -0.32 6.63
C LEU A 65 -7.68 1.10 6.15
N THR A 66 -6.82 1.64 5.28
CA THR A 66 -6.97 3.02 4.80
C THR A 66 -8.21 3.21 3.94
N SER A 67 -8.54 2.23 3.08
CA SER A 67 -9.77 2.25 2.26
C SER A 67 -11.04 2.21 3.11
N VAL A 68 -11.10 1.32 4.11
CA VAL A 68 -12.27 1.21 5.00
C VAL A 68 -12.43 2.48 5.83
N PHE A 69 -11.35 2.98 6.44
CA PHE A 69 -11.42 4.21 7.23
C PHE A 69 -11.76 5.44 6.37
N ALA A 70 -11.25 5.53 5.14
CA ALA A 70 -11.64 6.58 4.21
C ALA A 70 -13.15 6.52 3.93
N THR A 71 -13.65 5.34 3.61
CA THR A 71 -15.08 5.11 3.33
C THR A 71 -15.95 5.54 4.51
N GLN A 72 -15.61 5.12 5.72
CA GLN A 72 -16.35 5.49 6.94
C GLN A 72 -16.34 7.00 7.22
N LEU A 73 -15.19 7.67 7.09
CA LEU A 73 -15.11 9.12 7.31
C LEU A 73 -15.89 9.92 6.26
N PHE A 74 -15.83 9.50 5.00
CA PHE A 74 -16.61 10.13 3.96
C PHE A 74 -18.11 9.91 4.17
N GLU A 75 -18.53 8.68 4.44
CA GLU A 75 -19.92 8.35 4.73
C GLU A 75 -20.46 9.23 5.88
N HIS A 76 -19.73 9.30 6.99
CA HIS A 76 -20.12 10.14 8.13
C HIS A 76 -20.26 11.62 7.76
N TYR A 77 -19.33 12.15 6.96
CA TYR A 77 -19.38 13.52 6.47
C TYR A 77 -20.61 13.78 5.59
N PHE A 78 -20.89 12.88 4.65
CA PHE A 78 -22.02 13.01 3.73
C PHE A 78 -23.36 12.90 4.45
N VAL A 79 -23.51 11.94 5.37
CA VAL A 79 -24.72 11.80 6.20
C VAL A 79 -24.97 13.06 7.00
N ARG A 80 -23.93 13.65 7.61
CA ARG A 80 -24.05 14.90 8.37
C ARG A 80 -24.43 16.11 7.52
N LYS A 81 -24.00 16.15 6.25
CA LYS A 81 -24.18 17.32 5.37
C LYS A 81 -25.42 17.27 4.49
N LEU A 82 -25.74 16.10 3.93
CA LEU A 82 -26.84 15.91 2.98
C LEU A 82 -28.02 15.16 3.61
N GLY A 83 -27.80 14.49 4.73
CA GLY A 83 -28.79 13.64 5.38
C GLY A 83 -28.74 12.18 4.91
N PRO A 84 -29.43 11.27 5.61
CA PRO A 84 -29.31 9.82 5.40
C PRO A 84 -29.81 9.34 4.04
N ALA A 85 -30.68 10.11 3.37
CA ALA A 85 -31.23 9.74 2.06
C ALA A 85 -30.17 9.73 0.95
N TYR A 86 -29.06 10.46 1.12
CA TYR A 86 -27.99 10.57 0.11
C TYR A 86 -26.81 9.62 0.37
N THR A 87 -26.89 8.76 1.38
CA THR A 87 -25.84 7.78 1.72
C THR A 87 -25.44 6.89 0.53
N PRO A 88 -26.37 6.33 -0.28
CA PRO A 88 -25.98 5.48 -1.41
C PRO A 88 -25.16 6.24 -2.48
N LEU A 89 -25.52 7.51 -2.74
CA LEU A 89 -24.80 8.36 -3.68
C LEU A 89 -23.39 8.70 -3.16
N ALA A 90 -23.28 8.99 -1.87
CA ALA A 90 -22.00 9.23 -1.21
C ALA A 90 -21.07 8.02 -1.31
N ILE A 91 -21.57 6.82 -1.02
CA ILE A 91 -20.81 5.57 -1.14
C ILE A 91 -20.33 5.37 -2.59
N ALA A 92 -21.19 5.59 -3.58
CA ALA A 92 -20.82 5.45 -4.98
C ALA A 92 -19.69 6.40 -5.39
N ILE A 93 -19.75 7.67 -4.97
CA ILE A 93 -18.71 8.67 -5.25
C ILE A 93 -17.38 8.25 -4.60
N VAL A 94 -17.40 7.85 -3.33
CA VAL A 94 -16.20 7.47 -2.59
C VAL A 94 -15.56 6.21 -3.17
N LEU A 95 -16.39 5.24 -3.57
CA LEU A 95 -15.92 4.02 -4.23
C LEU A 95 -15.21 4.35 -5.55
N LEU A 96 -15.79 5.20 -6.40
CA LEU A 96 -15.17 5.63 -7.66
C LEU A 96 -13.86 6.38 -7.43
N LEU A 97 -13.84 7.32 -6.47
CA LEU A 97 -12.63 8.05 -6.12
C LEU A 97 -11.53 7.11 -5.60
N THR A 98 -11.88 6.16 -4.73
CA THR A 98 -10.92 5.21 -4.17
C THR A 98 -10.42 4.22 -5.22
N LEU A 99 -11.29 3.77 -6.13
CA LEU A 99 -10.90 2.88 -7.23
C LEU A 99 -9.91 3.56 -8.18
N ILE A 100 -10.17 4.82 -8.55
CA ILE A 100 -9.32 5.55 -9.51
C ILE A 100 -8.04 6.05 -8.84
N LEU A 101 -8.18 6.84 -7.76
CA LEU A 101 -7.07 7.54 -7.10
C LEU A 101 -6.32 6.64 -6.11
N GLY A 102 -7.02 5.73 -5.45
CA GLY A 102 -6.47 4.86 -4.41
C GLY A 102 -5.98 3.50 -4.93
N ASP A 103 -6.32 3.11 -6.16
CA ASP A 103 -5.93 1.79 -6.69
C ASP A 103 -5.36 1.85 -8.11
N TYR A 104 -6.16 2.17 -9.11
CA TYR A 104 -5.75 2.06 -10.52
C TYR A 104 -4.59 2.98 -10.90
N LEU A 105 -4.69 4.29 -10.61
CA LEU A 105 -3.65 5.26 -10.98
C LEU A 105 -2.31 4.99 -10.26
N PRO A 106 -2.28 4.77 -8.92
CA PRO A 106 -1.04 4.46 -8.22
C PRO A 106 -0.38 3.19 -8.74
N LYS A 107 -1.15 2.14 -9.03
CA LYS A 107 -0.63 0.91 -9.65
C LYS A 107 0.02 1.20 -11.00
N ALA A 108 -0.66 1.93 -11.89
CA ALA A 108 -0.11 2.28 -13.20
C ALA A 108 1.20 3.08 -13.10
N LEU A 109 1.26 4.06 -12.19
CA LEU A 109 2.47 4.84 -11.94
C LEU A 109 3.60 3.99 -11.38
N ALA A 110 3.31 3.17 -10.36
CA ALA A 110 4.29 2.27 -9.77
C ALA A 110 4.83 1.25 -10.78
N GLN A 111 4.00 0.78 -11.72
CA GLN A 111 4.44 -0.10 -12.79
C GLN A 111 5.48 0.55 -13.71
N SER A 112 5.38 1.85 -13.98
CA SER A 112 6.28 2.57 -14.89
C SER A 112 7.67 2.82 -14.27
N VAL A 113 7.74 3.07 -12.95
CA VAL A 113 8.98 3.42 -12.25
C VAL A 113 9.14 2.68 -10.90
N PRO A 114 9.08 1.34 -10.88
CA PRO A 114 8.90 0.56 -9.64
C PRO A 114 10.04 0.74 -8.64
N THR A 115 11.28 0.74 -9.11
CA THR A 115 12.46 0.94 -8.24
C THR A 115 12.50 2.34 -7.63
N ARG A 116 12.03 3.37 -8.35
CA ARG A 116 11.98 4.73 -7.80
C ARG A 116 10.84 4.88 -6.81
N TRP A 117 9.67 4.32 -7.13
CA TRP A 117 8.51 4.26 -6.24
C TRP A 117 8.87 3.63 -4.89
N LEU A 118 9.47 2.43 -4.92
CA LEU A 118 9.87 1.74 -3.70
C LEU A 118 10.88 2.53 -2.88
N ARG A 119 11.91 3.13 -3.48
CA ARG A 119 12.87 3.94 -2.72
C ARG A 119 12.24 5.14 -2.03
N ALA A 120 11.31 5.82 -2.70
CA ALA A 120 10.59 6.95 -2.12
C ALA A 120 9.68 6.50 -0.97
N GLY A 121 9.10 5.31 -1.10
CA GLY A 121 8.13 4.75 -0.18
C GLY A 121 8.65 3.83 0.91
N ALA A 122 9.88 3.33 0.82
CA ALA A 122 10.32 2.18 1.62
C ALA A 122 10.40 2.48 3.11
N PHE A 123 10.72 3.71 3.49
CA PHE A 123 10.71 4.13 4.90
C PHE A 123 9.32 3.94 5.53
N LEU A 124 8.28 4.44 4.86
CA LEU A 124 6.90 4.32 5.34
C LEU A 124 6.46 2.85 5.39
N LEU A 125 6.82 2.05 4.39
CA LEU A 125 6.49 0.62 4.36
C LEU A 125 7.15 -0.14 5.51
N ASN A 126 8.43 0.12 5.77
CA ASN A 126 9.18 -0.52 6.84
C ASN A 126 8.64 -0.12 8.22
N PHE A 127 8.26 1.15 8.38
CA PHE A 127 7.60 1.63 9.59
C PHE A 127 6.24 0.94 9.81
N THR A 128 5.39 0.89 8.78
CA THR A 128 4.10 0.20 8.85
C THR A 128 4.28 -1.29 9.16
N ARG A 129 5.28 -1.94 8.56
CA ARG A 129 5.60 -3.35 8.85
C ARG A 129 6.00 -3.57 10.30
N LEU A 130 6.73 -2.64 10.91
CA LEU A 130 7.10 -2.71 12.32
C LEU A 130 5.86 -2.57 13.22
N VAL A 131 4.99 -1.60 12.92
CA VAL A 131 3.74 -1.38 13.68
C VAL A 131 2.81 -2.59 13.60
N PHE A 132 2.63 -3.15 12.40
CA PHE A 132 1.78 -4.31 12.17
C PHE A 132 2.51 -5.65 12.28
N TYR A 133 3.74 -5.67 12.82
CA TYR A 133 4.54 -6.88 12.95
C TYR A 133 3.79 -8.07 13.58
N PRO A 134 3.03 -7.93 14.69
CA PRO A 134 2.32 -9.08 15.27
C PRO A 134 1.28 -9.66 14.30
N ALA A 135 0.52 -8.81 13.61
CA ALA A 135 -0.47 -9.24 12.63
C ALA A 135 0.20 -9.88 11.40
N VAL A 136 1.26 -9.24 10.87
CA VAL A 136 2.05 -9.75 9.75
C VAL A 136 2.64 -11.13 10.08
N PHE A 137 3.20 -11.29 11.27
CA PHE A 137 3.77 -12.55 11.74
C PHE A 137 2.75 -13.68 11.79
N LEU A 138 1.57 -13.43 12.37
CA LEU A 138 0.48 -14.40 12.41
C LEU A 138 0.05 -14.81 10.99
N LEU A 139 -0.15 -13.83 10.09
CA LEU A 139 -0.54 -14.09 8.71
C LEU A 139 0.52 -14.88 7.93
N THR A 140 1.81 -14.59 8.14
CA THR A 140 2.89 -15.35 7.51
C THR A 140 2.97 -16.81 7.97
N ARG A 141 2.44 -17.15 9.16
CA ARG A 141 2.37 -18.52 9.65
C ARG A 141 1.19 -19.32 9.08
N ILE A 142 0.09 -18.63 8.77
CA ILE A 142 -1.11 -19.25 8.21
C ILE A 142 -0.90 -19.58 6.72
N LEU A 143 -0.12 -18.76 6.01
CA LEU A 143 0.23 -19.04 4.63
C LEU A 143 1.11 -20.29 4.55
N PRO A 144 0.73 -21.31 3.75
CA PRO A 144 1.59 -22.46 3.53
C PRO A 144 2.91 -21.97 2.94
N LYS A 145 4.03 -22.42 3.51
CA LYS A 145 5.34 -22.21 2.89
C LYS A 145 5.33 -22.91 1.55
N THR A 146 5.02 -22.19 0.47
CA THR A 146 5.19 -22.70 -0.89
C THR A 146 6.68 -22.91 -1.10
N ARG A 147 7.14 -24.15 -0.84
CA ARG A 147 8.41 -24.66 -1.36
C ARG A 147 8.35 -24.41 -2.85
N ARG A 148 9.11 -23.42 -3.34
CA ARG A 148 9.51 -23.42 -4.75
C ARG A 148 10.26 -24.74 -4.94
N LEU A 149 9.62 -25.69 -5.61
CA LEU A 149 10.30 -26.84 -6.17
C LEU A 149 11.47 -26.28 -6.99
N SER A 150 12.67 -26.57 -6.52
CA SER A 150 13.89 -26.47 -7.30
C SER A 150 13.71 -27.33 -8.54
N LEU A 151 13.38 -26.69 -9.67
CA LEU A 151 13.57 -27.30 -10.97
C LEU A 151 15.07 -27.18 -11.28
N THR A 152 15.83 -28.13 -10.72
CA THR A 152 17.07 -28.67 -11.31
C THR A 152 16.73 -29.58 -12.45
#